data_AF-A0A949KJM6-F1
#
_entry.id   AF-A0A949KJM6-F1
#
_cell.length_a   1.000
_cell.length_b   1.000
_cell.length_c   1.000
_cell.angle_alpha   90.00
_cell.angle_beta   90.00
_cell.angle_gamma   90.00
#
_symmetry.space_group_name_H-M   'P 1'
#
loop_
_entity.id
_entity.type
_entity.pdbx_description
1 polymer ?
#
loop_
_entity_poly.entity_id
_entity_poly.type
_entity_poly.pdbx_seq_one_letter_code
_entity_poly.pdbx_strand_id
1 'polypeptide(L)'
;MATLFVVATPIGNLEDLSPRAARVLAESPVVAAESVGRAKKLLAHLGLSGKWLISCREANRRQAAAKVLEALGEGKDVALISDAGTPGLSDPGQAVVEEVAKLGHRISPVAGPSALAAALSVAGIKQAPLVFLGFLPAKSGARKRLLEQAGAGGWSLVAYEAPHRMADTAKDLGEVLGGRQVVLCRELTKLHEEILRTTCAELAGRLDPDKLRGEITLVIGPGDAQEADPDEVHRLVQEGLAAGELKPSALAKQVAGATGLGREEVYQIILASRDQAQQDGDEAVIHGDTSEEEPQERQLLVANSLGLHARAAAKITEAVGRFDCEVVLSKGGEEADASSVLSILGLDAPKGSLVTARAEGPQAMDALNALDKLFAGLFGEGR
;
A
#
# COMPACT_ATOMS: atom_id res chain seq x y z
N MET A 1 35.34 0.77 -23.51
CA MET A 1 35.03 1.55 -22.29
C MET A 1 34.75 0.54 -21.18
N ALA A 2 35.47 0.66 -20.05
CA ALA A 2 35.28 -0.23 -18.91
C ALA A 2 33.90 -0.06 -18.28
N THR A 3 33.46 -1.10 -17.57
CA THR A 3 32.14 -1.20 -16.96
C THR A 3 32.25 -1.47 -15.46
N LEU A 4 31.46 -0.75 -14.66
CA LEU A 4 31.14 -1.17 -13.31
C LEU A 4 30.01 -2.20 -13.35
N PHE A 5 30.30 -3.44 -13.02
CA PHE A 5 29.30 -4.47 -12.83
C PHE A 5 28.81 -4.48 -11.39
N VAL A 6 27.52 -4.28 -11.17
CA VAL A 6 26.89 -4.42 -9.84
C VAL A 6 26.41 -5.85 -9.72
N VAL A 7 27.13 -6.67 -8.93
CA VAL A 7 26.98 -8.12 -8.95
C VAL A 7 26.30 -8.61 -7.67
N ALA A 8 25.09 -9.14 -7.82
CA ALA A 8 24.40 -9.79 -6.70
C ALA A 8 25.12 -11.08 -6.28
N THR A 9 25.34 -11.24 -4.97
CA THR A 9 25.97 -12.41 -4.35
C THR A 9 24.95 -13.19 -3.51
N PRO A 10 25.21 -14.46 -3.19
CA PRO A 10 24.31 -15.24 -2.36
C PRO A 10 24.01 -14.63 -1.00
N ILE A 11 22.78 -14.84 -0.49
CA ILE A 11 22.34 -14.38 0.83
C ILE A 11 22.48 -15.44 1.93
N GLY A 12 22.97 -16.63 1.59
CA GLY A 12 23.13 -17.72 2.54
C GLY A 12 23.56 -19.04 1.91
N ASN A 13 23.00 -19.38 0.76
CA ASN A 13 23.33 -20.59 0.01
C ASN A 13 24.20 -20.30 -1.22
N LEU A 14 25.39 -20.90 -1.30
CA LEU A 14 26.31 -20.69 -2.43
C LEU A 14 25.73 -21.15 -3.79
N GLU A 15 24.75 -22.06 -3.78
CA GLU A 15 24.06 -22.53 -4.99
C GLU A 15 23.23 -21.41 -5.66
N ASP A 16 22.89 -20.35 -4.93
CA ASP A 16 22.12 -19.22 -5.47
C ASP A 16 22.98 -18.28 -6.34
N LEU A 17 24.29 -18.51 -6.43
CA LEU A 17 25.17 -17.68 -7.25
C LEU A 17 24.87 -17.93 -8.74
N SER A 18 24.45 -16.88 -9.45
CA SER A 18 24.12 -17.01 -10.87
C SER A 18 25.36 -17.31 -11.72
N PRO A 19 25.23 -18.10 -12.81
CA PRO A 19 26.34 -18.34 -13.74
C PRO A 19 26.93 -17.05 -14.31
N ARG A 20 26.10 -16.01 -14.51
CA ARG A 20 26.55 -14.70 -14.98
C ARG A 20 27.37 -13.96 -13.92
N ALA A 21 27.01 -14.05 -12.65
CA ALA A 21 27.80 -13.48 -11.55
C ALA A 21 29.18 -14.14 -11.47
N ALA A 22 29.23 -15.48 -11.53
CA ALA A 22 30.48 -16.23 -11.54
C ALA A 22 31.38 -15.83 -12.72
N ARG A 23 30.82 -15.74 -13.94
CA ARG A 23 31.56 -15.30 -15.13
C ARG A 23 32.11 -13.88 -14.99
N VAL A 24 31.27 -12.92 -14.56
CA VAL A 24 31.69 -11.52 -14.41
C VAL A 24 32.78 -11.37 -13.34
N LEU A 25 32.70 -12.11 -12.23
CA LEU A 25 33.76 -12.15 -11.22
C LEU A 25 35.06 -12.77 -11.76
N ALA A 26 34.96 -13.76 -12.65
CA ALA A 26 36.12 -14.36 -13.31
C ALA A 26 36.77 -13.41 -14.32
N GLU A 27 35.98 -12.65 -15.08
CA GLU A 27 36.46 -11.73 -16.13
C GLU A 27 36.96 -10.39 -15.55
N SER A 28 36.36 -9.88 -14.48
CA SER A 28 36.73 -8.58 -13.89
C SER A 28 38.07 -8.68 -13.16
N PRO A 29 39.10 -7.89 -13.52
CA PRO A 29 40.38 -7.89 -12.81
C PRO A 29 40.31 -7.24 -11.42
N VAL A 30 39.31 -6.37 -11.20
CA VAL A 30 39.11 -5.64 -9.95
C VAL A 30 37.77 -6.03 -9.31
N VAL A 31 37.78 -6.26 -7.99
CA VAL A 31 36.57 -6.50 -7.20
C VAL A 31 36.51 -5.48 -6.07
N ALA A 32 35.49 -4.63 -6.09
CA ALA A 32 35.13 -3.77 -4.97
C ALA A 32 34.15 -4.53 -4.07
N ALA A 33 34.50 -4.72 -2.80
CA ALA A 33 33.72 -5.54 -1.88
C ALA A 33 33.57 -4.87 -0.51
N GLU A 34 32.39 -5.01 0.09
CA GLU A 34 32.13 -4.57 1.46
C GLU A 34 33.11 -5.22 2.46
N SER A 35 33.07 -6.55 2.56
CA SER A 35 34.07 -7.35 3.26
C SER A 35 35.01 -8.06 2.28
N VAL A 36 36.27 -7.61 2.26
CA VAL A 36 37.37 -8.30 1.58
C VAL A 36 37.50 -9.75 2.03
N GLY A 37 37.20 -10.06 3.30
CA GLY A 37 37.24 -11.41 3.82
C GLY A 37 36.18 -12.32 3.20
N ARG A 38 34.93 -11.85 3.08
CA ARG A 38 33.86 -12.61 2.41
C ARG A 38 34.09 -12.73 0.91
N ALA A 39 34.54 -11.65 0.28
CA ALA A 39 34.92 -11.66 -1.13
C ALA A 39 35.95 -12.75 -1.44
N LYS A 40 37.01 -12.85 -0.63
CA LYS A 40 38.03 -13.90 -0.78
C LYS A 40 37.45 -15.32 -0.67
N LYS A 41 36.50 -15.55 0.25
CA LYS A 41 35.84 -16.87 0.37
C LYS A 41 35.00 -17.20 -0.86
N LEU A 42 34.22 -16.24 -1.36
CA LEU A 42 33.42 -16.41 -2.58
C LEU A 42 34.32 -16.67 -3.81
N LEU A 43 35.38 -15.87 -3.97
CA LEU A 43 36.33 -16.06 -5.07
C LEU A 43 37.04 -17.41 -4.99
N ALA A 44 37.45 -17.84 -3.78
CA ALA A 44 38.06 -19.15 -3.58
C ALA A 44 37.11 -20.30 -3.91
N HIS A 45 35.82 -20.19 -3.56
CA HIS A 45 34.80 -21.16 -3.95
C HIS A 45 34.66 -21.30 -5.47
N LEU A 46 34.87 -20.20 -6.20
CA LEU A 46 34.89 -20.17 -7.67
C LEU A 46 36.24 -20.59 -8.29
N GLY A 47 37.25 -20.94 -7.48
CA GLY A 47 38.61 -21.20 -7.97
C GLY A 47 39.35 -19.96 -8.50
N LEU A 48 38.90 -18.75 -8.13
CA LEU A 48 39.46 -17.50 -8.60
C LEU A 48 40.49 -16.93 -7.61
N SER A 49 41.60 -16.43 -8.14
CA SER A 49 42.67 -15.77 -7.37
C SER A 49 43.27 -14.58 -8.13
N GLY A 50 44.19 -13.85 -7.50
CA GLY A 50 44.92 -12.75 -8.16
C GLY A 50 44.13 -11.47 -8.46
N LYS A 51 42.91 -11.33 -7.93
CA LYS A 51 42.08 -10.14 -8.11
C LYS A 51 42.60 -8.94 -7.31
N TRP A 52 42.54 -7.74 -7.89
CA TRP A 52 42.74 -6.51 -7.12
C TRP A 52 41.48 -6.21 -6.30
N LEU A 53 41.60 -6.26 -4.96
CA LEU A 53 40.48 -6.05 -4.04
C LEU A 53 40.45 -4.61 -3.53
N ILE A 54 39.31 -3.94 -3.71
CA ILE A 54 39.01 -2.63 -3.12
C ILE A 54 38.01 -2.84 -1.97
N SER A 55 38.36 -2.42 -0.76
CA SER A 55 37.43 -2.49 0.38
C SER A 55 36.45 -1.31 0.34
N CYS A 56 35.16 -1.60 0.30
CA CYS A 56 34.05 -0.63 0.26
C CYS A 56 33.15 -0.74 1.49
N ARG A 57 33.61 -0.22 2.62
CA ARG A 57 32.86 -0.17 3.87
C ARG A 57 32.21 1.19 4.04
N GLU A 58 31.24 1.27 4.93
CA GLU A 58 30.53 2.52 5.23
C GLU A 58 31.49 3.68 5.55
N ALA A 59 32.50 3.43 6.38
CA ALA A 59 33.48 4.43 6.81
C ALA A 59 34.43 4.92 5.70
N ASN A 60 34.63 4.17 4.62
CA ASN A 60 35.58 4.52 3.55
C ASN A 60 34.95 4.60 2.15
N ARG A 61 33.62 4.62 2.06
CA ARG A 61 32.85 4.60 0.79
C ARG A 61 33.33 5.61 -0.25
N ARG A 62 33.71 6.83 0.16
CA ARG A 62 34.25 7.87 -0.75
C ARG A 62 35.62 7.49 -1.34
N GLN A 63 36.50 6.94 -0.51
CA GLN A 63 37.83 6.49 -0.95
C GLN A 63 37.71 5.25 -1.86
N ALA A 64 36.77 4.36 -1.55
CA ALA A 64 36.47 3.21 -2.39
C ALA A 64 35.97 3.66 -3.77
N ALA A 65 35.03 4.60 -3.83
CA ALA A 65 34.53 5.18 -5.08
C ALA A 65 35.66 5.78 -5.93
N ALA A 66 36.58 6.54 -5.33
CA ALA A 66 37.73 7.10 -6.04
C ALA A 66 38.63 6.02 -6.68
N LYS A 67 38.91 4.93 -5.94
CA LYS A 67 39.70 3.80 -6.47
C LYS A 67 38.98 3.03 -7.58
N VAL A 68 37.65 2.91 -7.47
CA VAL A 68 36.84 2.31 -8.53
C VAL A 68 36.88 3.15 -9.80
N LEU A 69 36.75 4.47 -9.68
CA LEU A 69 36.85 5.40 -10.79
C LEU A 69 38.24 5.38 -11.45
N GLU A 70 39.31 5.32 -10.65
CA GLU A 70 40.67 5.14 -11.13
C GLU A 70 40.81 3.87 -11.99
N ALA A 71 40.35 2.72 -11.47
CA ALA A 71 40.38 1.46 -12.22
C ALA A 71 39.57 1.52 -13.54
N LEU A 72 38.38 2.12 -13.50
CA LEU A 72 37.55 2.32 -14.70
C LEU A 72 38.24 3.24 -15.72
N GLY A 73 38.92 4.30 -15.26
CA GLY A 73 39.71 5.22 -16.08
C GLY A 73 40.90 4.54 -16.77
N GLU A 74 41.49 3.54 -16.11
CA GLU A 74 42.53 2.67 -16.68
C GLU A 74 41.99 1.60 -17.65
N GLY A 75 40.68 1.59 -17.91
CA GLY A 75 40.06 0.63 -18.82
C GLY A 75 39.82 -0.75 -18.20
N LYS A 76 39.85 -0.88 -16.86
CA LYS A 76 39.61 -2.14 -16.14
C LYS A 76 38.15 -2.25 -15.73
N ASP A 77 37.52 -3.37 -16.08
CA ASP A 77 36.20 -3.71 -15.55
C ASP A 77 36.28 -3.96 -14.03
N VAL A 78 35.25 -3.48 -13.31
CA VAL A 78 35.16 -3.58 -11.85
C VAL A 78 33.88 -4.31 -11.47
N ALA A 79 33.99 -5.38 -10.69
CA ALA A 79 32.83 -6.02 -10.06
C ALA A 79 32.61 -5.45 -8.64
N LEU A 80 31.49 -4.78 -8.41
CA LEU A 80 31.04 -4.36 -7.09
C LEU A 80 30.16 -5.45 -6.48
N ILE A 81 30.52 -5.90 -5.28
CA ILE A 81 29.76 -6.87 -4.47
C ILE A 81 29.56 -6.37 -3.04
N SER A 82 28.45 -6.75 -2.42
CA SER A 82 28.18 -6.59 -0.99
C SER A 82 28.50 -7.89 -0.24
N ASP A 83 28.39 -7.87 1.09
CA ASP A 83 28.56 -9.07 1.91
C ASP A 83 27.56 -10.19 1.57
N ALA A 84 26.37 -9.80 1.10
CA ALA A 84 25.28 -10.66 0.68
C ALA A 84 24.28 -9.87 -0.19
N GLY A 85 23.64 -10.55 -1.14
CA GLY A 85 22.53 -10.01 -1.91
C GLY A 85 22.94 -9.03 -3.00
N THR A 86 22.04 -8.11 -3.33
CA THR A 86 22.22 -7.13 -4.40
C THR A 86 22.86 -5.83 -3.86
N PRO A 87 24.06 -5.44 -4.32
CA PRO A 87 24.72 -4.22 -3.84
C PRO A 87 23.92 -2.96 -4.20
N GLY A 88 24.02 -1.94 -3.35
CA GLY A 88 23.41 -0.63 -3.54
C GLY A 88 21.98 -0.48 -3.02
N LEU A 89 21.43 -1.48 -2.32
CA LEU A 89 20.09 -1.38 -1.70
C LEU A 89 20.15 -0.89 -0.25
N SER A 90 20.99 -1.52 0.58
CA SER A 90 21.10 -1.26 2.03
C SER A 90 22.53 -1.48 2.50
N ASP A 91 23.50 -1.09 1.67
CA ASP A 91 24.93 -1.35 1.86
C ASP A 91 25.78 -0.18 1.31
N PRO A 92 27.08 -0.12 1.65
CA PRO A 92 27.95 0.99 1.25
C PRO A 92 28.16 1.14 -0.27
N GLY A 93 27.81 0.12 -1.07
CA GLY A 93 27.97 0.10 -2.51
C GLY A 93 27.16 1.17 -3.23
N GLN A 94 26.07 1.65 -2.64
CA GLN A 94 25.24 2.72 -3.21
C GLN A 94 26.08 3.96 -3.53
N ALA A 95 26.93 4.39 -2.59
CA ALA A 95 27.77 5.58 -2.78
C ALA A 95 28.78 5.40 -3.93
N VAL A 96 29.26 4.19 -4.19
CA VAL A 96 30.14 3.91 -5.34
C VAL A 96 29.35 4.03 -6.64
N VAL A 97 28.17 3.43 -6.71
CA VAL A 97 27.29 3.49 -7.89
C VAL A 97 26.92 4.94 -8.21
N GLU A 98 26.58 5.74 -7.20
CA GLU A 98 26.26 7.17 -7.35
C GLU A 98 27.43 7.96 -7.96
N GLU A 99 28.65 7.83 -7.44
CA GLU A 99 29.81 8.55 -7.95
C GLU A 99 30.19 8.12 -9.37
N VAL A 100 30.08 6.82 -9.69
CA VAL A 100 30.33 6.29 -11.04
C VAL A 100 29.27 6.79 -12.03
N ALA A 101 28.01 6.86 -11.61
CA ALA A 101 26.91 7.38 -12.43
C ALA A 101 27.07 8.87 -12.71
N LYS A 102 27.44 9.67 -11.70
CA LYS A 102 27.68 11.12 -11.83
C LYS A 102 28.71 11.45 -12.91
N LEU A 103 29.71 10.60 -13.11
CA LEU A 103 30.78 10.79 -14.10
C LEU A 103 30.50 10.11 -15.44
N GLY A 104 29.30 9.55 -15.64
CA GLY A 104 28.88 8.99 -16.93
C GLY A 104 29.57 7.69 -17.32
N HIS A 105 30.21 6.99 -16.37
CA HIS A 105 30.77 5.67 -16.63
C HIS A 105 29.66 4.63 -16.85
N ARG A 106 29.97 3.57 -17.61
CA ARG A 106 29.02 2.49 -17.87
C ARG A 106 28.81 1.68 -16.59
N ILE A 107 27.54 1.51 -16.21
CA ILE A 107 27.11 0.66 -15.09
C ILE A 107 26.23 -0.44 -15.66
N SER A 108 26.46 -1.69 -15.25
CA SER A 108 25.66 -2.83 -15.66
C SER A 108 25.23 -3.65 -14.44
N PRO A 109 23.92 -3.82 -14.19
CA PRO A 109 23.46 -4.75 -13.16
C PRO A 109 23.68 -6.21 -13.61
N VAL A 110 24.07 -7.06 -12.67
CA VAL A 110 24.06 -8.52 -12.77
C VAL A 110 23.06 -9.03 -11.74
N ALA A 111 21.87 -9.35 -12.23
CA ALA A 111 20.77 -9.86 -11.41
C ALA A 111 21.15 -11.15 -10.67
N GLY A 112 20.55 -11.35 -9.50
CA GLY A 112 20.82 -12.50 -8.64
C GLY A 112 20.08 -12.39 -7.31
N PRO A 113 20.58 -13.06 -6.27
CA PRO A 113 19.89 -13.18 -4.99
C PRO A 113 19.61 -11.84 -4.31
N SER A 114 18.46 -11.75 -3.66
CA SER A 114 18.01 -10.58 -2.90
C SER A 114 17.11 -11.03 -1.75
N ALA A 115 17.47 -10.67 -0.52
CA ALA A 115 16.65 -10.98 0.65
C ALA A 115 15.26 -10.32 0.57
N LEU A 116 15.17 -9.14 -0.06
CA LEU A 116 13.89 -8.46 -0.33
C LEU A 116 12.99 -9.30 -1.24
N ALA A 117 13.51 -9.73 -2.39
CA ALA A 117 12.74 -10.52 -3.35
C ALA A 117 12.37 -11.90 -2.79
N ALA A 118 13.32 -12.56 -2.11
CA ALA A 118 13.09 -13.85 -1.46
C ALA A 118 11.98 -13.76 -0.40
N ALA A 119 12.08 -12.79 0.52
CA ALA A 119 11.07 -12.58 1.57
C ALA A 119 9.68 -12.28 0.99
N LEU A 120 9.59 -11.41 -0.02
CA LEU A 120 8.32 -11.10 -0.68
C LEU A 120 7.71 -12.34 -1.36
N SER A 121 8.53 -13.14 -2.04
CA SER A 121 8.06 -14.33 -2.76
C SER A 121 7.38 -15.36 -1.84
N VAL A 122 7.80 -15.43 -0.57
CA VAL A 122 7.26 -16.37 0.43
C VAL A 122 6.29 -15.72 1.42
N ALA A 123 6.11 -14.39 1.42
CA ALA A 123 5.36 -13.69 2.46
C ALA A 123 3.90 -14.19 2.57
N GLY A 124 3.23 -14.42 1.43
CA GLY A 124 1.84 -14.91 1.40
C GLY A 124 0.80 -13.87 1.85
N ILE A 125 1.16 -12.59 1.88
CA ILE A 125 0.27 -11.45 2.17
C ILE A 125 0.30 -10.47 1.00
N LYS A 126 -0.66 -9.53 0.93
CA LYS A 126 -0.71 -8.51 -0.14
C LYS A 126 0.55 -7.64 -0.09
N GLN A 127 1.16 -7.42 -1.26
CA GLN A 127 2.49 -6.79 -1.38
C GLN A 127 2.51 -5.53 -2.24
N ALA A 128 1.65 -5.37 -3.24
CA ALA A 128 1.73 -4.24 -4.15
C ALA A 128 0.52 -3.30 -3.96
N PRO A 129 0.74 -1.97 -3.91
CA PRO A 129 2.04 -1.27 -3.81
C PRO A 129 2.77 -1.51 -2.47
N LEU A 130 4.11 -1.38 -2.46
CA LEU A 130 4.96 -1.45 -1.27
C LEU A 130 5.95 -0.30 -1.16
N VAL A 131 6.46 -0.09 0.06
CA VAL A 131 7.61 0.73 0.39
C VAL A 131 8.73 -0.14 0.97
N PHE A 132 9.92 -0.09 0.37
CA PHE A 132 11.13 -0.68 0.96
C PHE A 132 11.86 0.38 1.81
N LEU A 133 12.04 0.10 3.09
CA LEU A 133 12.58 1.03 4.10
C LEU A 133 14.08 0.85 4.34
N GLY A 134 14.71 -0.18 3.78
CA GLY A 134 16.07 -0.58 4.15
C GLY A 134 16.14 -1.00 5.63
N PHE A 135 17.25 -0.68 6.31
CA PHE A 135 17.37 -0.92 7.75
C PHE A 135 16.62 0.13 8.56
N LEU A 136 15.85 -0.31 9.55
CA LEU A 136 15.15 0.61 10.45
C LEU A 136 16.14 1.40 11.33
N PRO A 137 15.79 2.64 11.72
CA PRO A 137 16.60 3.43 12.65
C PRO A 137 16.82 2.70 13.97
N ALA A 138 18.06 2.76 14.49
CA ALA A 138 18.40 2.09 15.74
C ALA A 138 17.66 2.68 16.96
N LYS A 139 17.42 4.00 16.97
CA LYS A 139 16.73 4.69 18.07
C LYS A 139 15.21 4.56 17.91
N SER A 140 14.53 4.06 18.95
CA SER A 140 13.07 3.84 18.97
C SER A 140 12.28 5.07 18.48
N GLY A 141 12.53 6.26 19.03
CA GLY A 141 11.80 7.47 18.61
C GLY A 141 12.02 7.91 17.16
N ALA A 142 13.11 7.50 16.50
CA ALA A 142 13.30 7.73 15.06
C ALA A 142 12.65 6.62 14.23
N ARG A 143 12.69 5.38 14.72
CA ARG A 143 12.04 4.22 14.11
C ARG A 143 10.53 4.36 14.09
N LYS A 144 9.90 4.73 15.22
CA LYS A 144 8.45 4.98 15.30
C LYS A 144 8.00 6.03 14.30
N ARG A 145 8.69 7.18 14.26
CA ARG A 145 8.41 8.25 13.28
C ARG A 145 8.47 7.77 11.84
N LEU A 146 9.47 6.97 11.48
CA LEU A 146 9.56 6.39 10.13
C LEU A 146 8.38 5.43 9.87
N LEU A 147 8.05 4.57 10.83
CA LEU A 147 6.95 3.60 10.71
C LEU A 147 5.58 4.30 10.62
N GLU A 148 5.36 5.38 11.36
CA GLU A 148 4.15 6.22 11.29
C GLU A 148 4.03 6.83 9.89
N GLN A 149 5.09 7.49 9.41
CA GLN A 149 5.11 8.12 8.08
C GLN A 149 4.90 7.10 6.95
N ALA A 150 5.62 5.98 6.99
CA ALA A 150 5.50 4.94 5.97
C ALA A 150 4.14 4.21 6.05
N GLY A 151 3.65 4.00 7.27
CA GLY A 151 2.38 3.33 7.54
C GLY A 151 1.17 4.14 7.09
N ALA A 152 1.21 5.47 7.17
CA ALA A 152 0.13 6.36 6.77
C ALA A 152 -0.29 6.20 5.29
N GLY A 153 0.63 5.76 4.42
CA GLY A 153 0.31 5.49 3.01
C GLY A 153 -0.55 4.23 2.78
N GLY A 154 -0.80 3.43 3.81
CA GLY A 154 -1.60 2.19 3.73
C GLY A 154 -0.94 1.04 2.95
N TRP A 155 0.23 1.27 2.34
CA TRP A 155 0.96 0.29 1.54
C TRP A 155 1.67 -0.74 2.41
N SER A 156 2.00 -1.88 1.81
CA SER A 156 2.85 -2.88 2.45
C SER A 156 4.25 -2.31 2.66
N LEU A 157 4.93 -2.70 3.73
CA LEU A 157 6.27 -2.24 4.05
C LEU A 157 7.24 -3.42 4.05
N VAL A 158 8.47 -3.20 3.59
CA VAL A 158 9.56 -4.15 3.77
C VAL A 158 10.73 -3.47 4.44
N ALA A 159 11.28 -4.10 5.48
CA ALA A 159 12.42 -3.59 6.22
C ALA A 159 13.42 -4.70 6.54
N TYR A 160 14.68 -4.31 6.68
CA TYR A 160 15.72 -5.15 7.26
C TYR A 160 15.93 -4.80 8.72
N GLU A 161 16.25 -5.79 9.54
CA GLU A 161 16.54 -5.58 10.94
C GLU A 161 17.72 -6.43 11.43
N ALA A 162 18.52 -5.85 12.32
CA ALA A 162 19.58 -6.56 12.99
C ALA A 162 19.00 -7.40 14.15
N PRO A 163 19.47 -8.64 14.36
CA PRO A 163 18.85 -9.58 15.31
C PRO A 163 18.84 -9.04 16.74
N HIS A 164 19.89 -8.33 17.15
CA HIS A 164 20.02 -7.74 18.48
C HIS A 164 19.08 -6.54 18.73
N ARG A 165 18.44 -5.99 17.69
CA ARG A 165 17.45 -4.89 17.79
C ARG A 165 16.02 -5.35 17.57
N MET A 166 15.84 -6.60 17.14
CA MET A 166 14.55 -7.09 16.68
C MET A 166 13.51 -7.13 17.81
N ALA A 167 13.90 -7.44 19.04
CA ALA A 167 12.98 -7.41 20.18
C ALA A 167 12.39 -6.01 20.43
N ASP A 168 13.21 -4.96 20.41
CA ASP A 168 12.74 -3.58 20.58
C ASP A 168 11.97 -3.08 19.35
N THR A 169 12.36 -3.54 18.17
CA THR A 169 11.66 -3.24 16.92
C THR A 169 10.27 -3.86 16.89
N ALA A 170 10.12 -5.09 17.38
CA ALA A 170 8.82 -5.75 17.46
C ALA A 170 7.84 -5.00 18.39
N LYS A 171 8.33 -4.46 19.52
CA LYS A 171 7.53 -3.61 20.40
C LYS A 171 7.06 -2.34 19.68
N ASP A 172 7.98 -1.64 19.03
CA ASP A 172 7.65 -0.40 18.30
C ASP A 172 6.69 -0.66 17.13
N LEU A 173 6.82 -1.79 16.44
CA LEU A 173 5.88 -2.20 15.39
C LEU A 173 4.48 -2.42 15.98
N GLY A 174 4.37 -3.11 17.11
CA GLY A 174 3.08 -3.31 17.78
C GLY A 174 2.44 -2.00 18.22
N GLU A 175 3.22 -1.07 18.76
CA GLU A 175 2.73 0.25 19.18
C GLU A 175 2.26 1.12 18.01
N VAL A 176 2.97 1.10 16.88
CA VAL A 176 2.70 2.00 15.74
C VAL A 176 1.74 1.41 14.71
N LEU A 177 1.89 0.12 14.40
CA LEU A 177 1.19 -0.56 13.31
C LEU A 177 0.16 -1.59 13.79
N GLY A 178 0.07 -1.85 15.10
CA GLY A 178 -1.02 -2.58 15.73
C GLY A 178 -1.31 -3.94 15.09
N GLY A 179 -2.54 -4.14 14.62
CA GLY A 179 -3.03 -5.40 14.07
C GLY A 179 -2.50 -5.77 12.68
N ARG A 180 -1.69 -4.92 12.02
CA ARG A 180 -1.18 -5.22 10.67
C ARG A 180 -0.47 -6.56 10.63
N GLN A 181 -0.72 -7.35 9.59
CA GLN A 181 -0.01 -8.60 9.37
C GLN A 181 1.49 -8.33 9.18
N VAL A 182 2.33 -9.19 9.74
CA VAL A 182 3.78 -9.15 9.54
C VAL A 182 4.33 -10.55 9.35
N VAL A 183 5.26 -10.67 8.42
CA VAL A 183 6.04 -11.86 8.15
C VAL A 183 7.49 -11.56 8.47
N LEU A 184 8.03 -12.25 9.46
CA LEU A 184 9.45 -12.22 9.79
C LEU A 184 10.13 -13.39 9.07
N CYS A 185 11.06 -13.07 8.17
CA CYS A 185 11.90 -14.02 7.47
C CYS A 185 13.32 -13.93 8.06
N ARG A 186 13.80 -15.01 8.66
CA ARG A 186 15.12 -15.09 9.29
C ARG A 186 15.96 -16.16 8.62
N GLU A 187 17.23 -15.83 8.39
CA GLU A 187 18.22 -16.76 7.82
C GLU A 187 17.76 -17.39 6.49
N LEU A 188 17.10 -16.61 5.64
CA LEU A 188 16.64 -17.04 4.32
C LEU A 188 17.76 -17.71 3.53
N THR A 189 17.45 -18.84 2.90
CA THR A 189 18.32 -19.75 2.15
C THR A 189 19.35 -20.52 2.99
N LYS A 190 19.44 -20.30 4.30
CA LYS A 190 20.42 -20.97 5.18
C LYS A 190 19.81 -22.18 5.87
N LEU A 191 20.65 -22.97 6.55
CA LEU A 191 20.24 -24.19 7.27
C LEU A 191 19.12 -23.97 8.31
N HIS A 192 19.07 -22.78 8.91
CA HIS A 192 18.11 -22.43 9.97
C HIS A 192 17.08 -21.39 9.49
N GLU A 193 16.67 -21.48 8.22
CA GLU A 193 15.61 -20.64 7.65
C GLU A 193 14.32 -20.73 8.48
N GLU A 194 13.74 -19.56 8.78
CA GLU A 194 12.49 -19.43 9.51
C GLU A 194 11.60 -18.36 8.86
N ILE A 195 10.33 -18.69 8.69
CA ILE A 195 9.28 -17.76 8.23
C ILE A 195 8.16 -17.74 9.25
N LEU A 196 8.12 -16.70 10.07
CA LEU A 196 7.10 -16.49 11.10
C LEU A 196 6.05 -15.51 10.60
N ARG A 197 4.77 -15.92 10.60
CA ARG A 197 3.63 -15.06 10.25
C ARG A 197 2.81 -14.75 11.49
N THR A 198 2.50 -13.48 11.72
CA THR A 198 1.77 -12.99 12.89
C THR A 198 1.26 -11.56 12.62
N THR A 199 0.89 -10.81 13.65
CA THR A 199 0.58 -9.38 13.58
C THR A 199 1.69 -8.56 14.23
N CYS A 200 1.81 -7.28 13.86
CA CYS A 200 2.78 -6.38 14.50
C CYS A 200 2.62 -6.35 16.03
N ALA A 201 1.37 -6.35 16.53
CA ALA A 201 1.04 -6.39 17.95
C ALA A 201 1.49 -7.69 18.64
N GLU A 202 1.37 -8.84 17.98
CA GLU A 202 1.74 -10.14 18.57
C GLU A 202 3.23 -10.45 18.44
N LEU A 203 3.94 -9.84 17.49
CA LEU A 203 5.30 -10.22 17.12
C LEU A 203 6.24 -10.27 18.33
N ALA A 204 6.21 -9.26 19.20
CA ALA A 204 7.09 -9.21 20.38
C ALA A 204 6.93 -10.42 21.31
N GLY A 205 5.71 -10.96 21.46
CA GLY A 205 5.43 -12.14 22.29
C GLY A 205 5.81 -13.47 21.64
N ARG A 206 6.06 -13.47 20.32
CA ARG A 206 6.46 -14.67 19.54
C ARG A 206 7.97 -14.84 19.47
N LEU A 207 8.74 -13.80 19.78
CA LEU A 207 10.20 -13.82 19.68
C LEU A 207 10.85 -14.30 20.98
N ASP A 208 11.92 -15.08 20.84
CA ASP A 208 12.86 -15.41 21.91
C ASP A 208 14.14 -14.59 21.68
N PRO A 209 14.35 -13.47 22.42
CA PRO A 209 15.47 -12.55 22.19
C PRO A 209 16.85 -13.22 22.25
N ASP A 210 16.99 -14.27 23.06
CA ASP A 210 18.27 -14.97 23.23
C ASP A 210 18.62 -15.83 22.01
N LYS A 211 17.61 -16.23 21.24
CA LYS A 211 17.75 -17.05 20.02
C LYS A 211 17.77 -16.23 18.72
N LEU A 212 17.53 -14.92 18.78
CA LEU A 212 17.60 -14.07 17.59
C LEU A 212 19.07 -13.92 17.15
N ARG A 213 19.38 -14.58 16.03
CA ARG A 213 20.69 -14.55 15.37
C ARG A 213 20.47 -14.52 13.86
N GLY A 214 21.50 -14.05 13.15
CA GLY A 214 21.50 -14.02 11.70
C GLY A 214 20.91 -12.76 11.09
N GLU A 215 20.39 -12.88 9.88
CA GLU A 215 19.81 -11.78 9.10
C GLU A 215 18.27 -11.87 9.10
N ILE A 216 17.60 -10.73 9.24
CA ILE A 216 16.14 -10.65 9.36
C ILE A 216 15.58 -9.66 8.33
N THR A 217 14.57 -10.11 7.59
CA THR A 217 13.72 -9.29 6.72
C THR A 217 12.28 -9.34 7.22
N LEU A 218 11.64 -8.19 7.36
CA LEU A 218 10.25 -8.04 7.76
C LEU A 218 9.42 -7.64 6.54
N VAL A 219 8.35 -8.37 6.26
CA VAL A 219 7.32 -7.99 5.29
C VAL A 219 6.05 -7.67 6.06
N ILE A 220 5.68 -6.40 6.11
CA ILE A 220 4.50 -5.90 6.81
C ILE A 220 3.41 -5.67 5.77
N GLY A 221 2.22 -6.20 6.02
CA GLY A 221 1.08 -6.08 5.15
C GLY A 221 0.58 -4.63 5.03
N PRO A 222 -0.38 -4.40 4.11
CA PRO A 222 -1.00 -3.10 3.99
C PRO A 222 -1.66 -2.71 5.32
N GLY A 223 -1.84 -1.42 5.53
CA GLY A 223 -2.77 -0.97 6.54
C GLY A 223 -4.18 -1.38 6.21
N ASP A 224 -5.00 -1.48 7.25
CA ASP A 224 -6.43 -1.31 7.03
C ASP A 224 -6.60 0.01 6.28
N ALA A 225 -7.40 0.00 5.21
CA ALA A 225 -7.81 1.24 4.59
C ALA A 225 -8.44 2.05 5.71
N GLN A 226 -7.81 3.16 6.08
CA GLN A 226 -8.42 4.07 7.03
C GLN A 226 -9.65 4.58 6.28
N GLU A 227 -10.83 4.05 6.61
CA GLU A 227 -12.08 4.63 6.14
C GLU A 227 -11.98 6.11 6.51
N ALA A 228 -11.99 6.96 5.49
CA ALA A 228 -11.89 8.38 5.74
C ALA A 228 -13.07 8.75 6.62
N ASP A 229 -12.79 9.39 7.76
CA ASP A 229 -13.82 9.83 8.68
C ASP A 229 -14.81 10.72 7.89
N PRO A 230 -16.06 10.27 7.71
CA PRO A 230 -17.03 10.99 6.89
C PRO A 230 -17.24 12.44 7.35
N ASP A 231 -17.10 12.69 8.66
CA ASP A 231 -17.27 14.01 9.26
C ASP A 231 -16.07 14.93 8.94
N GLU A 232 -14.86 14.38 8.95
CA GLU A 232 -13.63 15.08 8.55
C GLU A 232 -13.66 15.44 7.05
N VAL A 233 -14.09 14.50 6.21
CA VAL A 233 -14.23 14.71 4.76
C VAL A 233 -15.25 15.81 4.50
N HIS A 234 -16.42 15.75 5.14
CA HIS A 234 -17.43 16.80 5.03
C HIS A 234 -16.90 18.15 5.50
N ARG A 235 -16.20 18.20 6.64
CA ARG A 235 -15.62 19.45 7.15
C ARG A 235 -14.65 20.08 6.16
N LEU A 236 -13.70 19.32 5.63
CA LEU A 236 -12.72 19.81 4.66
C LEU A 236 -13.36 20.27 3.34
N VAL A 237 -14.41 19.57 2.89
CA VAL A 237 -15.20 19.99 1.71
C VAL A 237 -15.92 21.30 1.98
N GLN A 238 -16.60 21.44 3.13
CA GLN A 238 -17.33 22.65 3.51
C GLN A 238 -16.41 23.86 3.68
N GLU A 239 -15.27 23.69 4.36
CA GLU A 239 -14.25 24.74 4.51
C GLU A 239 -13.72 25.19 3.13
N GLY A 240 -13.43 24.23 2.24
CA GLY A 240 -12.94 24.54 0.90
C GLY A 240 -13.98 25.20 -0.01
N LEU A 241 -15.25 24.83 0.13
CA LEU A 241 -16.36 25.48 -0.58
C LEU A 241 -16.61 26.90 -0.05
N ALA A 242 -16.59 27.08 1.27
CA ALA A 242 -16.77 28.38 1.91
C ALA A 242 -15.63 29.37 1.59
N ALA A 243 -14.39 28.88 1.46
CA ALA A 243 -13.27 29.71 1.03
C ALA A 243 -13.43 30.22 -0.42
N GLY A 244 -14.09 29.46 -1.30
CA GLY A 244 -14.43 29.89 -2.67
C GLY A 244 -13.25 30.06 -3.64
N GLU A 245 -12.02 29.78 -3.21
CA GLU A 245 -10.80 30.04 -3.97
C GLU A 245 -10.50 28.97 -5.04
N LEU A 246 -11.02 27.76 -4.86
CA LEU A 246 -10.68 26.59 -5.68
C LEU A 246 -11.88 26.09 -6.50
N LYS A 247 -11.63 25.71 -7.75
CA LYS A 247 -12.61 24.96 -8.55
C LYS A 247 -12.90 23.60 -7.90
N PRO A 248 -14.12 23.06 -8.01
CA PRO A 248 -14.50 21.77 -7.40
C PRO A 248 -13.53 20.61 -7.69
N SER A 249 -12.99 20.55 -8.91
CA SER A 249 -12.03 19.51 -9.31
C SER A 249 -10.65 19.63 -8.66
N ALA A 250 -10.27 20.85 -8.25
CA ALA A 250 -9.02 21.15 -7.55
C ALA A 250 -9.18 20.93 -6.04
N LEU A 251 -10.31 21.35 -5.48
CA LEU A 251 -10.68 21.03 -4.10
C LEU A 251 -10.76 19.51 -3.88
N ALA A 252 -11.39 18.78 -4.80
CA ALA A 252 -11.46 17.32 -4.75
C ALA A 252 -10.08 16.65 -4.70
N LYS A 253 -9.10 17.20 -5.43
CA LYS A 253 -7.73 16.70 -5.42
C LYS A 253 -7.04 16.97 -4.09
N GLN A 254 -7.25 18.14 -3.51
CA GLN A 254 -6.68 18.53 -2.23
C GLN A 254 -7.24 17.68 -1.09
N VAL A 255 -8.57 17.56 -1.01
CA VAL A 255 -9.24 16.79 0.04
C VAL A 255 -8.96 15.28 -0.12
N ALA A 256 -8.92 14.73 -1.34
CA ALA A 256 -8.49 13.36 -1.57
C ALA A 256 -7.06 13.09 -1.10
N GLY A 257 -6.15 14.05 -1.30
CA GLY A 257 -4.77 13.95 -0.80
C GLY A 257 -4.66 13.98 0.74
N ALA A 258 -5.59 14.67 1.41
CA ALA A 258 -5.61 14.78 2.87
C ALA A 258 -6.33 13.60 3.56
N THR A 259 -7.31 12.98 2.87
CA THR A 259 -8.22 11.97 3.46
C THR A 259 -7.97 10.55 2.96
N GLY A 260 -7.22 10.37 1.88
CA GLY A 260 -6.98 9.07 1.26
C GLY A 260 -8.13 8.54 0.39
N LEU A 261 -9.26 9.27 0.30
CA LEU A 261 -10.37 8.94 -0.58
C LEU A 261 -10.01 9.10 -2.07
N GLY A 262 -10.77 8.43 -2.93
CA GLY A 262 -10.68 8.62 -4.37
C GLY A 262 -11.05 10.06 -4.77
N ARG A 263 -10.28 10.68 -5.67
CA ARG A 263 -10.60 12.04 -6.17
C ARG A 263 -12.03 12.15 -6.72
N GLU A 264 -12.51 11.11 -7.40
CA GLU A 264 -13.86 11.07 -7.94
C GLU A 264 -14.91 11.02 -6.83
N GLU A 265 -14.65 10.28 -5.76
CA GLU A 265 -15.53 10.14 -4.61
C GLU A 265 -15.68 11.47 -3.87
N VAL A 266 -14.57 12.15 -3.60
CA VAL A 266 -14.58 13.50 -3.00
C VAL A 266 -15.26 14.53 -3.92
N TYR A 267 -15.10 14.39 -5.23
CA TYR A 267 -15.76 15.28 -6.19
C TYR A 267 -17.29 15.16 -6.13
N GLN A 268 -17.82 13.95 -5.97
CA GLN A 268 -19.26 13.75 -5.81
C GLN A 268 -19.79 14.32 -4.49
N ILE A 269 -19.02 14.20 -3.40
CA ILE A 269 -19.36 14.84 -2.11
C ILE A 269 -19.44 16.36 -2.28
N ILE A 270 -18.49 16.97 -2.99
CA ILE A 270 -18.49 18.40 -3.28
C ILE A 270 -19.73 18.83 -4.10
N LEU A 271 -20.18 18.02 -5.06
CA LEU A 271 -21.39 18.33 -5.84
C LEU A 271 -22.64 18.25 -4.97
N ALA A 272 -22.80 17.16 -4.21
CA ALA A 272 -23.94 16.97 -3.31
C ALA A 272 -24.07 18.09 -2.26
N SER A 273 -22.95 18.54 -1.68
CA SER A 273 -22.93 19.65 -0.72
C SER A 273 -23.32 21.01 -1.33
N ARG A 274 -23.13 21.21 -2.65
CA ARG A 274 -23.53 22.45 -3.34
C ARG A 274 -25.02 22.43 -3.70
N ASP A 275 -25.54 21.27 -4.07
CA ASP A 275 -26.96 21.10 -4.38
C ASP A 275 -27.83 21.28 -3.12
N GLN A 276 -27.38 20.76 -1.96
CA GLN A 276 -28.03 20.99 -0.66
C GLN A 276 -28.05 22.47 -0.26
N ALA A 277 -26.93 23.18 -0.44
CA ALA A 277 -26.86 24.61 -0.14
C ALA A 277 -27.74 25.49 -1.08
N GLN A 278 -28.10 24.98 -2.26
CA GLN A 278 -29.06 25.64 -3.16
C GLN A 278 -30.52 25.29 -2.81
N GLN A 279 -30.79 24.11 -2.25
CA GLN A 279 -32.12 23.70 -1.79
C GLN A 279 -32.52 24.38 -0.47
N ASP A 280 -31.60 24.50 0.50
CA ASP A 280 -31.85 25.19 1.78
C ASP A 280 -32.09 26.71 1.61
N GLY A 281 -31.69 27.27 0.46
CA GLY A 281 -31.95 28.67 0.09
C GLY A 281 -33.37 28.94 -0.43
N ASP A 282 -34.08 27.92 -0.90
CA ASP A 282 -35.40 28.03 -1.53
C ASP A 282 -36.58 27.67 -0.60
N GLU A 283 -36.36 26.97 0.52
CA GLU A 283 -37.42 26.52 1.44
C GLU A 283 -37.93 27.59 2.45
N ALA A 284 -37.45 28.83 2.37
CA ALA A 284 -37.83 29.88 3.32
C ALA A 284 -39.17 30.57 3.02
N VAL A 285 -40.25 29.86 2.61
CA VAL A 285 -41.61 30.44 2.61
C VAL A 285 -42.72 29.39 2.80
N ILE A 286 -43.64 29.70 3.73
CA ILE A 286 -45.07 29.29 3.88
C ILE A 286 -45.42 28.31 5.02
N HIS A 287 -46.26 28.84 5.94
CA HIS A 287 -47.03 28.18 7.00
C HIS A 287 -48.17 27.28 6.48
N GLY A 288 -48.54 26.23 7.22
CA GLY A 288 -49.86 25.60 7.12
C GLY A 288 -50.02 24.32 7.95
N ASP A 289 -51.20 24.11 8.53
CA ASP A 289 -51.56 23.15 9.58
C ASP A 289 -52.25 21.88 9.02
N THR A 290 -52.06 20.75 9.71
CA THR A 290 -52.81 19.46 9.79
C THR A 290 -53.29 18.64 8.57
N SER A 291 -52.94 17.33 8.66
CA SER A 291 -53.65 16.09 8.26
C SER A 291 -53.49 15.48 6.85
N GLU A 292 -53.34 14.15 6.87
CA GLU A 292 -53.09 13.17 5.79
C GLU A 292 -51.63 13.13 5.30
N GLU A 293 -50.86 12.15 5.78
CA GLU A 293 -49.49 11.90 5.30
C GLU A 293 -49.58 11.46 3.83
N GLU A 294 -49.43 12.42 2.92
CA GLU A 294 -49.31 12.16 1.48
C GLU A 294 -48.17 11.15 1.24
N PRO A 295 -48.35 10.18 0.31
CA PRO A 295 -47.32 9.22 0.00
C PRO A 295 -46.05 9.94 -0.43
N GLN A 296 -44.95 9.64 0.27
CA GLN A 296 -43.70 10.34 0.07
C GLN A 296 -42.90 9.68 -1.05
N GLU A 297 -42.45 10.48 -2.01
CA GLU A 297 -41.69 10.00 -3.17
C GLU A 297 -40.24 10.50 -3.18
N ARG A 298 -39.34 9.66 -3.70
CA ARG A 298 -37.91 9.97 -3.92
C ARG A 298 -37.42 9.38 -5.23
N GLN A 299 -36.57 10.12 -5.93
CA GLN A 299 -35.89 9.64 -7.12
C GLN A 299 -34.50 9.11 -6.77
N LEU A 300 -34.26 7.83 -7.08
CA LEU A 300 -33.04 7.11 -6.76
C LEU A 300 -32.30 6.73 -8.06
N LEU A 301 -31.04 7.17 -8.19
CA LEU A 301 -30.19 6.81 -9.32
C LEU A 301 -29.54 5.44 -9.09
N VAL A 302 -29.76 4.50 -9.99
CA VAL A 302 -29.06 3.20 -9.97
C VAL A 302 -27.63 3.39 -10.47
N ALA A 303 -26.69 3.66 -9.56
CA ALA A 303 -25.28 3.90 -9.89
C ALA A 303 -24.41 2.61 -9.90
N ASN A 304 -24.93 1.50 -9.37
CA ASN A 304 -24.25 0.19 -9.34
C ASN A 304 -23.99 -0.33 -10.77
N SER A 305 -22.78 -0.87 -11.01
CA SER A 305 -22.33 -1.35 -12.32
C SER A 305 -23.14 -2.51 -12.88
N LEU A 306 -23.77 -3.30 -12.02
CA LEU A 306 -24.63 -4.43 -12.35
C LEU A 306 -26.14 -4.10 -12.31
N GLY A 307 -26.52 -2.85 -12.01
CA GLY A 307 -27.92 -2.43 -11.88
C GLY A 307 -28.59 -2.89 -10.57
N LEU A 308 -29.91 -2.99 -10.54
CA LEU A 308 -30.66 -3.64 -9.45
C LEU A 308 -30.63 -5.17 -9.60
N HIS A 309 -29.44 -5.76 -9.45
CA HIS A 309 -29.24 -7.20 -9.47
C HIS A 309 -29.63 -7.87 -8.14
N ALA A 310 -29.60 -9.21 -8.09
CA ALA A 310 -30.17 -9.99 -6.98
C ALA A 310 -29.65 -9.62 -5.57
N ARG A 311 -28.39 -9.20 -5.45
CA ARG A 311 -27.80 -8.79 -4.16
C ARG A 311 -28.23 -7.37 -3.77
N ALA A 312 -28.30 -6.44 -4.72
CA ALA A 312 -28.86 -5.11 -4.49
C ALA A 312 -30.35 -5.21 -4.08
N ALA A 313 -31.14 -6.03 -4.79
CA ALA A 313 -32.53 -6.30 -4.46
C ALA A 313 -32.69 -6.90 -3.04
N ALA A 314 -31.85 -7.87 -2.66
CA ALA A 314 -31.87 -8.43 -1.29
C ALA A 314 -31.57 -7.38 -0.21
N LYS A 315 -30.63 -6.47 -0.47
CA LYS A 315 -30.29 -5.38 0.47
C LYS A 315 -31.40 -4.33 0.58
N ILE A 316 -32.10 -4.04 -0.51
CA ILE A 316 -33.29 -3.17 -0.51
C ILE A 316 -34.37 -3.78 0.38
N THR A 317 -34.69 -5.05 0.16
CA THR A 317 -35.67 -5.77 0.99
C THR A 317 -35.28 -5.82 2.46
N GLU A 318 -34.00 -6.10 2.76
CA GLU A 318 -33.51 -6.11 4.14
C GLU A 318 -33.58 -4.73 4.81
N ALA A 319 -33.29 -3.66 4.07
CA ALA A 319 -33.33 -2.30 4.58
C ALA A 319 -34.77 -1.85 4.85
N VAL A 320 -35.68 -2.05 3.90
CA VAL A 320 -37.10 -1.65 4.01
C VAL A 320 -37.83 -2.48 5.06
N GLY A 321 -37.55 -3.78 5.19
CA GLY A 321 -38.21 -4.67 6.15
C GLY A 321 -37.96 -4.34 7.63
N ARG A 322 -37.18 -3.29 7.93
CA ARG A 322 -36.92 -2.77 9.28
C ARG A 322 -37.92 -1.69 9.71
N PHE A 323 -38.77 -1.23 8.80
CA PHE A 323 -39.68 -0.10 8.99
C PHE A 323 -41.14 -0.54 8.84
N ASP A 324 -42.01 0.01 9.67
CA ASP A 324 -43.47 -0.15 9.58
C ASP A 324 -44.03 0.80 8.52
N CYS A 325 -43.86 0.41 7.25
CA CYS A 325 -44.38 1.12 6.08
C CYS A 325 -44.37 0.22 4.84
N GLU A 326 -45.22 0.53 3.87
CA GLU A 326 -45.16 -0.07 2.54
C GLU A 326 -44.24 0.77 1.64
N VAL A 327 -43.38 0.11 0.86
CA VAL A 327 -42.49 0.79 -0.08
C VAL A 327 -42.59 0.16 -1.46
N VAL A 328 -42.89 0.98 -2.44
CA VAL A 328 -43.00 0.61 -3.86
C VAL A 328 -41.90 1.30 -4.64
N LEU A 329 -41.15 0.53 -5.42
CA LEU A 329 -40.20 1.03 -6.40
C LEU A 329 -40.87 1.05 -7.77
N SER A 330 -40.71 2.12 -8.53
CA SER A 330 -41.25 2.22 -9.88
C SER A 330 -40.23 2.71 -10.89
N LYS A 331 -40.31 2.18 -12.11
CA LYS A 331 -39.48 2.59 -13.24
C LYS A 331 -40.27 2.42 -14.53
N GLY A 332 -40.43 3.50 -15.30
CA GLY A 332 -41.07 3.43 -16.62
C GLY A 332 -42.52 2.95 -16.61
N GLY A 333 -43.24 3.11 -15.49
CA GLY A 333 -44.62 2.64 -15.31
C GLY A 333 -44.75 1.22 -14.77
N GLU A 334 -43.65 0.49 -14.58
CA GLU A 334 -43.63 -0.78 -13.85
C GLU A 334 -43.40 -0.51 -12.37
N GLU A 335 -44.13 -1.23 -11.50
CA GLU A 335 -44.04 -1.14 -10.05
C GLU A 335 -43.55 -2.46 -9.45
N ALA A 336 -42.76 -2.36 -8.39
CA ALA A 336 -42.28 -3.48 -7.62
C ALA A 336 -42.36 -3.20 -6.13
N ASP A 337 -42.90 -4.17 -5.40
CA ASP A 337 -42.85 -4.21 -3.95
C ASP A 337 -41.39 -4.37 -3.47
N ALA A 338 -40.91 -3.40 -2.70
CA ALA A 338 -39.55 -3.39 -2.18
C ALA A 338 -39.29 -4.51 -1.15
N SER A 339 -40.33 -5.14 -0.60
CA SER A 339 -40.23 -6.30 0.28
C SER A 339 -39.99 -7.63 -0.48
N SER A 340 -40.07 -7.61 -1.82
CA SER A 340 -39.91 -8.79 -2.67
C SER A 340 -38.72 -8.64 -3.61
N VAL A 341 -37.67 -9.42 -3.36
CA VAL A 341 -36.48 -9.50 -4.22
C VAL A 341 -36.86 -9.82 -5.67
N LEU A 342 -37.82 -10.72 -5.89
CA LEU A 342 -38.25 -11.11 -7.23
C LEU A 342 -39.00 -9.97 -7.95
N SER A 343 -39.79 -9.19 -7.22
CA SER A 343 -40.50 -8.04 -7.78
C SER A 343 -39.51 -6.94 -8.19
N ILE A 344 -38.51 -6.65 -7.35
CA ILE A 344 -37.47 -5.65 -7.66
C ILE A 344 -36.66 -6.04 -8.90
N LEU A 345 -36.32 -7.34 -9.04
CA LEU A 345 -35.62 -7.83 -10.23
C LEU A 345 -36.45 -7.70 -11.50
N GLY A 346 -37.79 -7.70 -11.37
CA GLY A 346 -38.71 -7.47 -12.47
C GLY A 346 -38.64 -6.07 -13.08
N LEU A 347 -38.18 -5.05 -12.33
CA LEU A 347 -38.08 -3.66 -12.81
C LEU A 347 -37.01 -3.44 -13.90
N ASP A 348 -36.15 -4.43 -14.14
CA ASP A 348 -35.02 -4.38 -15.08
C ASP A 348 -34.31 -3.01 -15.08
N ALA A 349 -33.72 -2.66 -13.93
CA ALA A 349 -33.09 -1.36 -13.71
C ALA A 349 -31.56 -1.44 -13.85
N PRO A 350 -30.98 -1.35 -15.07
CA PRO A 350 -29.54 -1.27 -15.26
C PRO A 350 -28.98 0.06 -14.75
N LYS A 351 -27.65 0.13 -14.67
CA LYS A 351 -26.92 1.36 -14.34
C LYS A 351 -27.42 2.56 -15.12
N GLY A 352 -27.65 3.67 -14.43
CA GLY A 352 -28.17 4.91 -14.98
C GLY A 352 -29.69 5.00 -15.02
N SER A 353 -30.41 3.96 -14.60
CA SER A 353 -31.85 4.03 -14.42
C SER A 353 -32.21 4.96 -13.27
N LEU A 354 -33.27 5.74 -13.44
CA LEU A 354 -33.92 6.49 -12.37
C LEU A 354 -35.12 5.67 -11.88
N VAL A 355 -35.12 5.34 -10.60
CA VAL A 355 -36.20 4.57 -9.95
C VAL A 355 -36.88 5.49 -8.94
N THR A 356 -38.19 5.56 -8.97
CA THR A 356 -38.96 6.31 -7.98
C THR A 356 -39.35 5.38 -6.84
N ALA A 357 -38.91 5.69 -5.62
CA ALA A 357 -39.37 5.02 -4.42
C ALA A 357 -40.52 5.81 -3.81
N ARG A 358 -41.66 5.14 -3.57
CA ARG A 358 -42.80 5.68 -2.85
C ARG A 358 -42.98 4.91 -1.56
N ALA A 359 -43.09 5.61 -0.44
CA ALA A 359 -43.32 5.00 0.86
C ALA A 359 -44.60 5.55 1.51
N GLU A 360 -45.36 4.67 2.14
CA GLU A 360 -46.61 5.00 2.84
C GLU A 360 -46.66 4.28 4.19
N GLY A 361 -46.94 5.04 5.25
CA GLY A 361 -47.05 4.52 6.62
C GLY A 361 -46.18 5.27 7.63
N PRO A 362 -46.29 4.92 8.93
CA PRO A 362 -45.71 5.67 10.05
C PRO A 362 -44.20 5.93 9.99
N GLN A 363 -43.45 5.09 9.25
CA GLN A 363 -42.00 5.19 9.09
C GLN A 363 -41.56 5.44 7.64
N ALA A 364 -42.44 5.99 6.79
CA ALA A 364 -42.18 6.21 5.37
C ALA A 364 -40.90 7.04 5.11
N MET A 365 -40.71 8.14 5.83
CA MET A 365 -39.52 9.00 5.69
C MET A 365 -38.23 8.27 6.10
N ASP A 366 -38.28 7.47 7.17
CA ASP A 366 -37.11 6.71 7.64
C ASP A 366 -36.70 5.63 6.63
N ALA A 367 -37.68 4.96 6.02
CA ALA A 367 -37.45 3.96 4.97
C ALA A 367 -36.85 4.59 3.71
N LEU A 368 -37.35 5.76 3.28
CA LEU A 368 -36.78 6.50 2.15
C LEU A 368 -35.33 6.94 2.42
N ASN A 369 -35.05 7.46 3.60
CA ASN A 369 -33.69 7.83 4.02
C ASN A 369 -32.74 6.61 4.05
N ALA A 370 -33.24 5.43 4.43
CA ALA A 370 -32.45 4.20 4.38
C ALA A 370 -32.16 3.76 2.93
N LEU A 371 -33.12 3.94 2.02
CA LEU A 371 -32.91 3.68 0.59
C LEU A 371 -31.91 4.64 -0.04
N ASP A 372 -31.97 5.93 0.29
CA ASP A 372 -30.99 6.93 -0.18
C ASP A 372 -29.56 6.51 0.20
N LYS A 373 -29.35 6.16 1.47
CA LYS A 373 -28.05 5.66 1.96
C LYS A 373 -27.62 4.40 1.23
N LEU A 374 -28.54 3.49 0.97
CA LEU A 374 -28.25 2.21 0.34
C LEU A 374 -27.86 2.37 -1.13
N PHE A 375 -28.57 3.22 -1.88
CA PHE A 375 -28.28 3.52 -3.27
C PHE A 375 -26.98 4.33 -3.41
N ALA A 376 -26.76 5.32 -2.53
CA ALA A 376 -25.52 6.09 -2.48
C ALA A 376 -24.31 5.21 -2.15
N GLY A 377 -24.48 4.25 -1.24
CA GLY A 377 -23.45 3.27 -0.87
C GLY A 377 -23.24 2.15 -1.90
N LEU A 378 -23.85 2.23 -3.08
CA LEU A 378 -23.78 1.20 -4.14
C LEU A 378 -24.11 -0.20 -3.63
N PHE A 379 -25.01 -0.29 -2.65
CA PHE A 379 -25.34 -1.55 -1.97
C PHE A 379 -24.12 -2.22 -1.33
N GLY A 380 -23.07 -1.49 -0.92
CA GLY A 380 -21.83 -2.04 -0.36
C GLY A 380 -21.02 -2.88 -1.36
N GLU A 381 -21.23 -2.65 -2.65
CA GLU A 381 -20.53 -3.31 -3.74
C GLU A 381 -19.70 -2.25 -4.46
N GLY A 382 -18.38 -2.29 -4.24
CA GLY A 382 -17.44 -1.37 -4.88
C GLY A 382 -17.52 -1.43 -6.42
N ARG A 383 -17.17 -0.32 -7.07
CA ARG A 383 -17.23 -0.15 -8.53
C ARG A 383 -16.57 -1.26 -9.34
#